data_AF-A0A9Q0QWM5-F1
#
_entry.id   AF-A0A9Q0QWM5-F1
#
_cell.length_a   1.000
_cell.length_b   1.000
_cell.length_c   1.000
_cell.angle_alpha   90.00
_cell.angle_beta   90.00
_cell.angle_gamma   90.00
#
_symmetry.space_group_name_H-M   'P 1'
#
loop_
_entity.id
_entity.type
_entity.pdbx_description
1 polymer ?
#
loop_
_entity_poly.entity_id
_entity_poly.type
_entity_poly.pdbx_seq_one_letter_code
_entity_poly.pdbx_strand_id
1 'polypeptide(L)'
;MTAHRLAVIIKNSLNDDEFLLVRQNRPPKFGDGEYDSYIDSDLWDLPWASLTPLDGEDSQSEIVLEGAESCSDKLNLMKFNVDVALDQIFSQLGFRGPTGGHWAVWKYVEEADLGPLPHLNTVFIIGKLKFEAENAQELSKWMSVPSCLQFLLEVKPNNDRMGPLVVAGLLCNLARSRMLKVPPALRYQEYPPGVTIVPMGSRTGKPFWTTNLVVVAPDIISSRCVDSSFAAYGEALIIDPGCHSKFHDELMEIVTALPRKLVVFVTHHHHDHVDGLSIIQKCNPDATLLAHENTMRRIGKGDWSLGYTSISGGEEICIGGERLKAIFAPVP
;
A
#
# COMPACT_ATOMS: atom_id res chain seq x y z
N MET A 1 -2.70 16.31 14.25
CA MET A 1 -3.75 15.47 14.87
C MET A 1 -3.90 14.25 13.99
N THR A 2 -3.90 13.05 14.58
CA THR A 2 -4.09 11.81 13.83
C THR A 2 -5.57 11.59 13.54
N ALA A 3 -5.92 11.42 12.28
CA ALA A 3 -7.26 11.01 11.87
C ALA A 3 -7.40 9.49 12.04
N HIS A 4 -8.61 9.03 12.34
CA HIS A 4 -8.93 7.62 12.47
C HIS A 4 -10.09 7.28 11.54
N ARG A 5 -10.07 6.08 10.96
CA ARG A 5 -11.20 5.52 10.22
C ARG A 5 -11.52 4.11 10.68
N LEU A 6 -12.78 3.73 10.49
CA LEU A 6 -13.30 2.39 10.72
C LEU A 6 -13.49 1.73 9.36
N ALA A 7 -12.89 0.56 9.15
CA ALA A 7 -13.15 -0.30 8.00
C ALA A 7 -13.81 -1.59 8.48
N VAL A 8 -14.80 -2.08 7.73
CA VAL A 8 -15.64 -3.20 8.16
C VAL A 8 -15.49 -4.38 7.22
N ILE A 9 -15.18 -5.54 7.79
CA ILE A 9 -15.18 -6.83 7.11
C ILE A 9 -16.50 -7.52 7.43
N ILE A 10 -17.42 -7.48 6.47
CA ILE A 10 -18.73 -8.12 6.59
C ILE A 10 -18.63 -9.51 5.97
N LYS A 11 -18.78 -10.57 6.78
CA LYS A 11 -18.79 -11.95 6.29
C LYS A 11 -20.14 -12.34 5.70
N ASN A 12 -20.13 -13.15 4.64
CA ASN A 12 -21.33 -13.72 4.07
C ASN A 12 -21.90 -14.79 5.02
N SER A 13 -23.21 -14.75 5.29
CA SER A 13 -23.91 -15.72 6.14
C SER A 13 -24.07 -17.08 5.45
N LEU A 14 -24.08 -17.12 4.12
CA LEU A 14 -24.23 -18.33 3.30
C LEU A 14 -22.89 -18.95 2.90
N ASN A 15 -21.81 -18.18 2.93
CA ASN A 15 -20.46 -18.63 2.54
C ASN A 15 -19.38 -17.96 3.42
N ASP A 16 -18.88 -18.65 4.42
CA ASP A 16 -17.91 -18.09 5.38
C ASP A 16 -16.56 -17.67 4.76
N ASP A 17 -16.27 -18.10 3.53
CA ASP A 17 -15.06 -17.73 2.77
C ASP A 17 -15.19 -16.37 2.04
N GLU A 18 -16.39 -15.79 2.02
CA GLU A 18 -16.67 -14.53 1.34
C GLU A 18 -16.88 -13.36 2.30
N PHE A 19 -16.48 -12.19 1.82
CA PHE A 19 -16.69 -10.90 2.47
C PHE A 19 -17.21 -9.86 1.47
N LEU A 20 -17.90 -8.86 2.00
CA LEU A 20 -18.56 -7.83 1.20
C LEU A 20 -17.58 -6.70 0.88
N LEU A 21 -17.42 -6.40 -0.40
CA LEU A 21 -16.74 -5.21 -0.90
C LEU A 21 -17.74 -4.20 -1.42
N VAL A 22 -17.35 -2.94 -1.41
CA VAL A 22 -18.12 -1.84 -1.99
C VAL A 22 -17.36 -1.18 -3.12
N ARG A 23 -18.11 -0.78 -4.15
CA ARG A 23 -17.56 -0.01 -5.26
C ARG A 23 -17.18 1.38 -4.77
N GLN A 24 -15.93 1.75 -4.95
CA GLN A 24 -15.41 3.09 -4.66
C GLN A 24 -15.83 4.07 -5.75
N ASN A 25 -15.99 5.34 -5.36
CA ASN A 25 -16.26 6.41 -6.31
C ASN A 25 -15.12 6.54 -7.31
N ARG A 26 -15.46 6.63 -8.59
CA ARG A 26 -14.47 6.90 -9.63
C ARG A 26 -13.86 8.30 -9.43
N PRO A 27 -12.57 8.48 -9.69
CA PRO A 27 -11.97 9.81 -9.65
C PRO A 27 -12.65 10.72 -10.70
N PRO A 28 -12.70 12.04 -10.44
CA PRO A 28 -13.18 13.00 -11.43
C PRO A 28 -12.40 12.89 -12.74
N LYS A 29 -13.08 13.10 -13.86
CA LYS A 29 -12.43 13.18 -15.17
C LYS A 29 -11.54 14.41 -15.27
N PHE A 30 -10.40 14.26 -15.93
CA PHE A 30 -9.48 15.34 -16.28
C PHE A 30 -9.96 16.13 -17.50
N GLY A 31 -10.89 15.58 -18.28
CA GLY A 31 -11.36 16.21 -19.53
C GLY A 31 -10.37 16.05 -20.68
N ASP A 32 -9.39 15.15 -20.51
CA ASP A 32 -8.41 14.77 -21.50
C ASP A 32 -8.60 13.30 -21.85
N GLY A 33 -8.72 12.99 -23.14
CA GLY A 33 -9.07 11.64 -23.59
C GLY A 33 -8.02 10.57 -23.26
N GLU A 34 -6.74 10.94 -23.17
CA GLU A 34 -5.67 10.01 -22.80
C GLU A 34 -5.74 9.72 -21.29
N TYR A 35 -5.78 10.75 -20.46
CA TYR A 35 -5.83 10.55 -19.00
C TYR A 35 -7.14 9.90 -18.54
N ASP A 36 -8.28 10.29 -19.13
CA ASP A 36 -9.58 9.72 -18.79
C ASP A 36 -9.67 8.24 -19.23
N SER A 37 -8.85 7.79 -20.18
CA SER A 37 -8.81 6.39 -20.62
C SER A 37 -8.17 5.45 -19.59
N TYR A 38 -7.38 5.98 -18.64
CA TYR A 38 -6.80 5.17 -17.57
C TYR A 38 -7.82 4.72 -16.53
N ILE A 39 -9.01 5.34 -16.47
CA ILE A 39 -10.12 4.90 -15.62
C ILE A 39 -10.90 3.82 -16.37
N ASP A 40 -10.33 2.61 -16.42
CA ASP A 40 -10.83 1.51 -17.25
C ASP A 40 -11.79 0.54 -16.53
N SER A 41 -11.90 0.64 -15.20
CA SER A 41 -12.57 -0.37 -14.37
C SER A 41 -13.06 0.20 -13.04
N ASP A 42 -13.92 -0.57 -12.35
CA ASP A 42 -14.38 -0.26 -11.00
C ASP A 42 -13.35 -0.69 -9.95
N LEU A 43 -13.16 0.14 -8.93
CA LEU A 43 -12.34 -0.16 -7.75
C LEU A 43 -13.26 -0.68 -6.65
N TRP A 44 -12.95 -1.86 -6.13
CA TRP A 44 -13.66 -2.52 -5.04
C TRP A 44 -12.78 -2.54 -3.80
N ASP A 45 -13.30 -2.07 -2.68
CA ASP A 45 -12.56 -2.06 -1.41
C ASP A 45 -13.48 -2.34 -0.22
N LEU A 46 -12.90 -2.52 0.97
CA LEU A 46 -13.69 -2.64 2.20
C LEU A 46 -14.46 -1.32 2.45
N PRO A 47 -15.73 -1.41 2.87
CA PRO A 47 -16.46 -0.21 3.25
C PRO A 47 -15.84 0.42 4.49
N TRP A 48 -15.81 1.75 4.53
CA TRP A 48 -15.20 2.49 5.62
C TRP A 48 -15.89 3.83 5.88
N ALA A 49 -15.67 4.37 7.08
CA ALA A 49 -16.12 5.70 7.48
C ALA A 49 -15.11 6.34 8.44
N SER A 50 -15.14 7.67 8.57
CA SER A 50 -14.29 8.38 9.52
C SER A 50 -14.75 8.13 10.96
N LEU A 51 -13.82 7.85 11.86
CA LEU A 51 -14.09 7.77 13.28
C LEU A 51 -14.04 9.18 13.88
N THR A 52 -15.21 9.68 14.25
CA THR A 52 -15.36 10.99 14.88
C THR A 52 -15.30 10.85 16.41
N PRO A 53 -14.61 11.74 17.13
CA PRO A 53 -14.65 11.76 18.59
C PRO A 53 -16.08 11.97 19.11
N LEU A 54 -16.38 11.45 20.30
CA LEU A 54 -17.64 11.72 20.98
C LEU A 54 -17.68 13.16 21.51
N ASP A 55 -18.83 13.81 21.37
CA ASP A 55 -19.08 15.11 21.96
C ASP A 55 -19.41 14.95 23.46
N GLY A 56 -18.50 15.40 24.33
CA GLY A 56 -18.68 15.39 25.79
C GLY A 56 -18.19 14.12 26.51
N GLU A 57 -17.86 14.26 27.80
CA GLU A 57 -17.25 13.18 28.62
C GLU A 57 -18.21 12.03 28.98
N ASP A 58 -19.53 12.26 28.92
CA ASP A 58 -20.57 11.30 29.32
C ASP A 58 -21.18 10.52 28.13
N SER A 59 -20.80 10.85 26.91
CA SER A 59 -21.27 10.17 25.70
C SER A 59 -20.52 8.85 25.55
N GLN A 60 -21.22 7.73 25.40
CA GLN A 60 -20.65 6.41 25.11
C GLN A 60 -21.32 5.83 23.86
N SER A 61 -20.52 5.12 23.06
CA SER A 61 -21.06 4.35 21.93
C SER A 61 -21.92 3.19 22.47
N GLU A 62 -23.08 2.95 21.86
CA GLU A 62 -23.97 1.86 22.26
C GLU A 62 -23.43 0.49 21.80
N ILE A 63 -22.70 0.46 20.68
CA ILE A 63 -22.07 -0.75 20.16
C ILE A 63 -20.82 -1.10 20.98
N VAL A 64 -20.89 -2.25 21.66
CA VAL A 64 -19.75 -2.89 22.29
C VAL A 64 -19.00 -3.72 21.26
N LEU A 65 -17.76 -3.33 20.96
CA LEU A 65 -16.85 -4.10 20.11
C LEU A 65 -16.12 -5.15 20.94
N GLU A 66 -16.30 -6.42 20.61
CA GLU A 66 -15.52 -7.51 21.21
C GLU A 66 -14.03 -7.35 20.86
N GLY A 67 -13.13 -7.54 21.82
CA GLY A 67 -11.70 -7.43 21.56
C GLY A 67 -11.16 -5.99 21.48
N ALA A 68 -11.95 -4.97 21.85
CA ALA A 68 -11.51 -3.57 21.86
C ALA A 68 -10.26 -3.33 22.72
N GLU A 69 -10.05 -4.13 23.76
CA GLU A 69 -8.88 -4.10 24.63
C GLU A 69 -7.57 -4.34 23.86
N SER A 70 -7.60 -5.09 22.75
CA SER A 70 -6.42 -5.42 21.95
C SER A 70 -5.72 -4.22 21.32
N CYS A 71 -6.44 -3.11 21.16
CA CYS A 71 -5.89 -1.86 20.61
C CYS A 71 -5.86 -0.70 21.62
N SER A 72 -6.25 -0.95 22.87
CA SER A 72 -6.44 0.09 23.90
C SER A 72 -5.19 0.92 24.21
N ASP A 73 -4.01 0.32 24.11
CA ASP A 73 -2.72 1.00 24.28
C ASP A 73 -2.46 2.06 23.20
N LYS A 74 -3.05 1.90 22.01
CA LYS A 74 -2.86 2.78 20.85
C LYS A 74 -4.06 3.70 20.61
N LEU A 75 -5.27 3.18 20.82
CA LEU A 75 -6.52 3.88 20.57
C LEU A 75 -7.58 3.46 21.59
N ASN A 76 -8.12 4.44 22.32
CA ASN A 76 -9.29 4.22 23.16
C ASN A 76 -10.57 4.42 22.33
N LEU A 77 -11.11 3.31 21.82
CA LEU A 77 -12.35 3.30 21.01
C LEU A 77 -13.58 3.86 21.74
N MET A 78 -13.60 3.83 23.08
CA MET A 78 -14.69 4.40 23.88
C MET A 78 -14.82 5.92 23.73
N LYS A 79 -13.82 6.59 23.14
CA LYS A 79 -13.83 8.04 22.87
C LYS A 79 -14.36 8.39 21.48
N PHE A 80 -14.79 7.41 20.69
CA PHE A 80 -15.23 7.59 19.31
C PHE A 80 -16.67 7.14 19.12
N ASN A 81 -17.38 7.79 18.20
CA ASN A 81 -18.73 7.43 17.82
C ASN A 81 -18.68 6.31 16.77
N VAL A 82 -18.61 5.06 17.24
CA VAL A 82 -18.57 3.87 16.38
C VAL A 82 -19.93 3.65 15.71
N ASP A 83 -21.03 3.95 16.41
CA ASP A 83 -22.39 3.81 15.89
C ASP A 83 -22.60 4.64 14.61
N VAL A 84 -22.22 5.93 14.64
CA VAL A 84 -22.32 6.81 13.47
C VAL A 84 -21.43 6.34 12.32
N ALA A 85 -20.23 5.87 12.60
CA ALA A 85 -19.34 5.34 11.56
C ALA A 85 -19.93 4.08 10.90
N LEU A 86 -20.52 3.18 11.70
CA LEU A 86 -21.20 1.99 11.21
C LEU A 86 -22.45 2.35 10.39
N ASP A 87 -23.29 3.27 10.87
CA ASP A 87 -24.48 3.74 10.14
C ASP A 87 -24.11 4.35 8.77
N GLN A 88 -23.01 5.11 8.70
CA GLN A 88 -22.48 5.64 7.44
C GLN A 88 -22.05 4.53 6.49
N ILE A 89 -21.38 3.50 7.00
CA ILE A 89 -20.94 2.33 6.22
C ILE A 89 -22.14 1.56 5.69
N PHE A 90 -23.14 1.31 6.53
CA PHE A 90 -24.35 0.59 6.10
C PHE A 90 -25.20 1.38 5.11
N SER A 91 -25.20 2.71 5.24
CA SER A 91 -25.81 3.60 4.25
C SER A 91 -25.12 3.49 2.88
N GLN A 92 -23.79 3.36 2.83
CA GLN A 92 -23.05 3.12 1.57
C GLN A 92 -23.46 1.79 0.91
N LEU A 93 -23.84 0.81 1.72
CA LEU A 93 -24.30 -0.51 1.30
C LEU A 93 -25.80 -0.55 0.94
N GLY A 94 -26.52 0.56 1.12
CA GLY A 94 -27.96 0.65 0.86
C GLY A 94 -28.85 0.06 1.95
N PHE A 95 -28.28 -0.32 3.10
CA PHE A 95 -29.07 -0.82 4.23
C PHE A 95 -29.81 0.33 4.93
N ARG A 96 -31.05 0.09 5.34
CA ARG A 96 -31.89 1.06 6.06
C ARG A 96 -32.24 0.54 7.44
N GLY A 97 -31.71 1.18 8.48
CA GLY A 97 -32.03 0.90 9.89
C GLY A 97 -30.84 0.36 10.69
N PRO A 98 -30.96 0.29 12.03
CA PRO A 98 -29.92 -0.22 12.90
C PRO A 98 -29.68 -1.69 12.59
N THR A 99 -28.59 -1.96 11.89
CA THR A 99 -28.13 -3.32 11.56
C THR A 99 -27.51 -3.91 12.81
N GLY A 100 -28.37 -4.45 13.67
CA GLY A 100 -27.92 -5.27 14.79
C GLY A 100 -26.94 -6.33 14.30
N GLY A 101 -25.82 -6.49 15.01
CA GLY A 101 -24.74 -7.39 14.63
C GLY A 101 -23.76 -7.55 15.79
N HIS A 102 -23.05 -8.68 15.81
CA HIS A 102 -21.91 -8.85 16.71
C HIS A 102 -20.65 -8.44 15.94
N TRP A 103 -19.95 -7.44 16.46
CA TRP A 103 -18.75 -6.86 15.85
C TRP A 103 -17.57 -7.07 16.78
N ALA A 104 -16.47 -7.56 16.21
CA ALA A 104 -15.22 -7.74 16.92
C ALA A 104 -14.11 -6.91 16.27
N VAL A 105 -13.18 -6.39 17.07
CA VAL A 105 -11.95 -5.78 16.56
C VAL A 105 -11.12 -6.86 15.88
N TRP A 106 -10.85 -6.65 14.60
CA TRP A 106 -10.01 -7.53 13.80
C TRP A 106 -8.55 -7.15 13.94
N LYS A 107 -8.23 -5.86 13.72
CA LYS A 107 -6.89 -5.30 13.93
C LYS A 107 -6.87 -3.79 13.86
N TYR A 108 -5.77 -3.22 14.31
CA TYR A 108 -5.44 -1.80 14.19
C TYR A 108 -4.18 -1.62 13.34
N VAL A 109 -4.25 -0.77 12.33
CA VAL A 109 -3.15 -0.47 11.41
C VAL A 109 -2.79 1.00 11.51
N GLU A 110 -1.52 1.26 11.84
CA GLU A 110 -0.93 2.59 11.74
C GLU A 110 -0.39 2.77 10.31
N GLU A 111 -0.99 3.68 9.54
CA GLU A 111 -0.64 3.78 8.11
C GLU A 111 0.67 4.53 7.88
N ALA A 112 1.25 4.34 6.70
CA ALA A 112 2.43 5.07 6.29
C ALA A 112 2.14 6.56 6.05
N ASP A 113 3.07 7.43 6.46
CA ASP A 113 2.98 8.88 6.24
C ASP A 113 3.48 9.27 4.84
N LEU A 114 2.71 8.91 3.81
CA LEU A 114 3.06 9.07 2.39
C LEU A 114 2.73 10.46 1.82
N GLY A 115 2.17 11.37 2.61
CA GLY A 115 1.62 12.62 2.08
C GLY A 115 1.51 13.72 3.12
N PRO A 116 1.10 14.93 2.70
CA PRO A 116 1.04 16.09 3.58
C PRO A 116 -0.22 16.12 4.45
N LEU A 117 -1.13 15.17 4.23
CA LEU A 117 -2.37 15.07 4.98
C LEU A 117 -2.08 14.58 6.41
N PRO A 118 -3.00 14.85 7.35
CA PRO A 118 -2.86 14.30 8.69
C PRO A 118 -2.73 12.78 8.64
N HIS A 119 -1.83 12.25 9.46
CA HIS A 119 -1.64 10.81 9.63
C HIS A 119 -2.98 10.11 9.88
N LEU A 120 -3.23 9.03 9.14
CA LEU A 120 -4.48 8.28 9.16
C LEU A 120 -4.22 6.88 9.72
N ASN A 121 -5.01 6.48 10.71
CA ASN A 121 -4.96 5.12 11.24
C ASN A 121 -6.29 4.41 11.00
N THR A 122 -6.23 3.10 10.75
CA THR A 122 -7.41 2.30 10.45
C THR A 122 -7.67 1.25 11.51
N VAL A 123 -8.89 1.28 12.04
CA VAL A 123 -9.45 0.21 12.86
C VAL A 123 -10.24 -0.70 11.92
N PHE A 124 -9.85 -1.97 11.85
CA PHE A 124 -10.62 -2.99 11.16
C PHE A 124 -11.49 -3.71 12.17
N ILE A 125 -12.77 -3.83 11.87
CA ILE A 125 -13.70 -4.69 12.61
C ILE A 125 -14.27 -5.76 11.69
N ILE A 126 -14.69 -6.87 12.27
CA ILE A 126 -15.25 -8.02 11.56
C ILE A 126 -16.56 -8.45 12.19
N GLY A 127 -17.51 -8.85 11.35
CA GLY A 127 -18.81 -9.31 11.83
C GLY A 127 -19.68 -9.89 10.73
N LYS A 128 -20.88 -10.32 11.12
CA LYS A 128 -21.93 -10.81 10.23
C LYS A 128 -23.16 -9.92 10.36
N LEU A 129 -23.80 -9.64 9.23
CA LEU A 129 -25.12 -8.98 9.24
C LEU A 129 -26.20 -9.97 9.68
N LYS A 130 -27.19 -9.48 10.43
CA LYS A 130 -28.37 -10.26 10.80
C LYS A 130 -29.42 -10.37 9.69
N PHE A 131 -29.31 -9.54 8.65
CA PHE A 131 -30.28 -9.46 7.56
C PHE A 131 -29.62 -9.77 6.23
N GLU A 132 -30.38 -10.41 5.32
CA GLU A 132 -29.96 -10.63 3.96
C GLU A 132 -29.96 -9.30 3.20
N ALA A 133 -28.86 -9.01 2.49
CA ALA A 133 -28.79 -7.88 1.60
C ALA A 133 -29.61 -8.17 0.35
N GLU A 134 -30.89 -7.79 0.35
CA GLU A 134 -31.71 -7.85 -0.86
C GLU A 134 -31.10 -6.93 -1.94
N ASN A 135 -30.53 -7.54 -2.99
CA ASN A 135 -30.08 -6.92 -4.23
C ASN A 135 -29.15 -5.69 -4.12
N ALA A 136 -28.08 -5.80 -3.35
CA ALA A 136 -26.97 -4.84 -3.37
C ALA A 136 -25.96 -5.05 -4.52
N GLN A 137 -26.35 -5.74 -5.61
CA GLN A 137 -25.43 -6.22 -6.67
C GLN A 137 -24.73 -5.11 -7.47
N GLU A 138 -25.27 -3.88 -7.51
CA GLU A 138 -24.65 -2.78 -8.26
C GLU A 138 -23.63 -1.95 -7.44
N LEU A 139 -23.73 -1.98 -6.11
CA LEU A 139 -22.90 -1.18 -5.20
C LEU A 139 -21.94 -2.03 -4.36
N SER A 140 -22.22 -3.32 -4.23
CA SER A 140 -21.46 -4.24 -3.42
C SER A 140 -21.28 -5.59 -4.11
N LYS A 141 -20.22 -6.30 -3.72
CA LYS A 141 -19.84 -7.58 -4.30
C LYS A 141 -19.27 -8.50 -3.23
N TRP A 142 -19.78 -9.73 -3.17
CA TRP A 142 -19.19 -10.79 -2.36
C TRP A 142 -17.93 -11.32 -3.05
N MET A 143 -16.83 -11.34 -2.30
CA MET A 143 -15.51 -11.73 -2.80
C MET A 143 -14.81 -12.64 -1.80
N SER A 144 -14.01 -13.56 -2.32
CA SER A 144 -13.13 -14.42 -1.51
C SER A 144 -11.70 -13.91 -1.53
N VAL A 145 -10.89 -14.30 -0.53
CA VAL A 145 -9.46 -13.98 -0.49
C VAL A 145 -8.73 -14.43 -1.77
N PRO A 146 -8.88 -15.69 -2.26
CA PRO A 146 -8.26 -16.12 -3.51
C PRO A 146 -8.64 -15.27 -4.71
N SER A 147 -9.91 -14.88 -4.84
CA SER A 147 -10.38 -14.02 -5.93
C SER A 147 -9.74 -12.64 -5.88
N CYS A 148 -9.67 -12.01 -4.70
CA CYS A 148 -8.99 -10.72 -4.54
C CYS A 148 -7.49 -10.79 -4.87
N LEU A 149 -6.80 -11.85 -4.44
CA LEU A 149 -5.40 -12.09 -4.77
C LEU A 149 -5.20 -12.24 -6.28
N GLN A 150 -6.09 -12.95 -6.97
CA GLN A 150 -6.02 -13.08 -8.42
C GLN A 150 -6.15 -11.72 -9.13
N PHE A 151 -7.07 -10.86 -8.70
CA PHE A 151 -7.22 -9.51 -9.28
C PHE A 151 -6.01 -8.60 -9.02
N LEU A 152 -5.32 -8.77 -7.90
CA LEU A 152 -4.10 -8.02 -7.58
C LEU A 152 -2.88 -8.51 -8.38
N LEU A 153 -2.78 -9.82 -8.65
CA LEU A 153 -1.64 -10.43 -9.33
C LEU A 153 -1.79 -10.44 -10.87
N GLU A 154 -3.01 -10.60 -11.39
CA GLU A 154 -3.31 -10.64 -12.83
C GLU A 154 -4.08 -9.39 -13.29
N VAL A 155 -3.39 -8.26 -13.28
CA VAL A 155 -3.92 -6.97 -13.74
C VAL A 155 -4.16 -7.02 -15.26
N LYS A 156 -5.43 -7.09 -15.68
CA LYS A 156 -5.86 -7.01 -17.09
C LYS A 156 -6.67 -5.73 -17.33
N PRO A 157 -6.68 -5.16 -18.55
CA PRO A 157 -7.53 -4.03 -18.87
C PRO A 157 -9.02 -4.35 -18.64
N ASN A 158 -9.76 -3.39 -18.09
CA ASN A 158 -11.20 -3.49 -17.79
C ASN A 158 -11.60 -4.52 -16.72
N ASN A 159 -10.65 -5.16 -16.03
CA ASN A 159 -10.95 -6.02 -14.88
C ASN A 159 -11.10 -5.19 -13.61
N ASP A 160 -11.93 -5.68 -12.68
CA ASP A 160 -12.06 -5.12 -11.33
C ASP A 160 -10.70 -4.87 -10.66
N ARG A 161 -10.58 -3.74 -9.98
CA ARG A 161 -9.42 -3.37 -9.16
C ARG A 161 -9.73 -3.60 -7.69
N MET A 162 -8.75 -4.03 -6.91
CA MET A 162 -8.89 -4.23 -5.47
C MET A 162 -8.20 -3.08 -4.74
N GLY A 163 -8.89 -2.44 -3.80
CA GLY A 163 -8.35 -1.32 -3.04
C GLY A 163 -7.41 -1.71 -1.90
N PRO A 164 -6.73 -0.71 -1.32
CA PRO A 164 -5.72 -0.93 -0.30
C PRO A 164 -6.30 -1.43 1.03
N LEU A 165 -7.56 -1.16 1.39
CA LEU A 165 -8.12 -1.66 2.65
C LEU A 165 -8.31 -3.17 2.64
N VAL A 166 -8.67 -3.78 1.50
CA VAL A 166 -8.70 -5.24 1.34
C VAL A 166 -7.33 -5.83 1.59
N VAL A 167 -6.29 -5.23 1.00
CA VAL A 167 -4.90 -5.70 1.18
C VAL A 167 -4.47 -5.55 2.64
N ALA A 168 -4.56 -4.32 3.15
CA ALA A 168 -4.15 -3.99 4.51
C ALA A 168 -4.99 -4.69 5.56
N GLY A 169 -6.25 -5.03 5.30
CA GLY A 169 -7.22 -5.67 6.20
C GLY A 169 -7.14 -7.19 6.22
N LEU A 170 -7.04 -7.82 5.05
CA LEU A 170 -7.22 -9.27 4.89
C LEU A 170 -6.01 -9.98 4.28
N LEU A 171 -5.26 -9.34 3.37
CA LEU A 171 -4.31 -10.05 2.51
C LEU A 171 -2.85 -9.99 2.97
N CYS A 172 -2.40 -8.91 3.63
CA CYS A 172 -1.00 -8.77 4.07
C CYS A 172 -0.52 -9.88 5.03
N ASN A 173 -1.43 -10.55 5.75
CA ASN A 173 -1.07 -11.66 6.64
C ASN A 173 -1.10 -13.03 5.92
N LEU A 174 -1.63 -13.10 4.71
CA LEU A 174 -1.86 -14.34 3.95
C LEU A 174 -0.97 -14.43 2.70
N ALA A 175 -0.58 -13.29 2.13
CA ALA A 175 0.34 -13.23 1.01
C ALA A 175 1.76 -13.57 1.48
N ARG A 176 2.42 -14.44 0.71
CA ARG A 176 3.79 -14.97 0.94
C ARG A 176 4.85 -13.90 0.67
N SER A 177 4.74 -12.76 1.34
CA SER A 177 5.66 -11.64 1.24
C SER A 177 6.64 -11.71 2.41
N ARG A 178 7.93 -11.51 2.11
CA ARG A 178 8.94 -11.41 3.15
C ARG A 178 8.52 -10.24 4.00
N MET A 179 8.25 -10.45 5.29
CA MET A 179 8.19 -9.32 6.22
C MET A 179 9.53 -8.61 6.11
N LEU A 180 9.53 -7.54 5.31
CA LEU A 180 10.68 -6.67 5.19
C LEU A 180 10.96 -6.23 6.62
N LYS A 181 12.19 -6.47 7.08
CA LYS A 181 12.61 -5.98 8.39
C LYS A 181 12.84 -4.48 8.25
N VAL A 182 11.73 -3.75 8.17
CA VAL A 182 11.71 -2.30 8.24
C VAL A 182 11.96 -1.92 9.70
N PRO A 183 12.79 -0.90 9.97
CA PRO A 183 12.97 -0.39 11.33
C PRO A 183 11.62 -0.17 12.02
N PRO A 184 11.41 -0.59 13.28
CA PRO A 184 10.11 -0.50 13.95
C PRO A 184 9.52 0.92 14.03
N ALA A 185 10.39 1.93 13.93
CA ALA A 185 10.03 3.34 13.91
C ALA A 185 9.37 3.79 12.60
N LEU A 186 9.62 3.10 11.48
CA LEU A 186 9.06 3.43 10.18
C LEU A 186 7.76 2.64 9.94
N ARG A 187 6.68 3.38 9.74
CA ARG A 187 5.42 2.83 9.23
C ARG A 187 5.54 2.65 7.73
N TYR A 188 5.04 1.54 7.21
CA TYR A 188 5.07 1.23 5.78
C TYR A 188 3.70 0.74 5.31
N GLN A 189 3.48 0.84 4.01
CA GLN A 189 2.30 0.28 3.36
C GLN A 189 2.76 -0.81 2.39
N GLU A 190 2.13 -1.98 2.45
CA GLU A 190 2.30 -3.00 1.42
C GLU A 190 1.10 -2.96 0.48
N TYR A 191 1.32 -2.58 -0.77
CA TYR A 191 0.29 -2.55 -1.80
C TYR A 191 0.91 -2.43 -3.21
N PRO A 192 0.66 -3.38 -4.13
CA PRO A 192 0.01 -4.70 -3.90
C PRO A 192 0.89 -5.61 -3.01
N PRO A 193 0.42 -6.81 -2.64
CA PRO A 193 1.25 -7.78 -1.91
C PRO A 193 2.61 -8.02 -2.59
N GLY A 194 3.69 -8.02 -1.82
CA GLY A 194 5.07 -8.12 -2.30
C GLY A 194 5.73 -6.78 -2.65
N VAL A 195 4.97 -5.67 -2.67
CA VAL A 195 5.47 -4.32 -2.93
C VAL A 195 5.29 -3.47 -1.67
N THR A 196 6.41 -3.15 -1.02
CA THR A 196 6.43 -2.32 0.18
C THR A 196 6.77 -0.88 -0.17
N ILE A 197 6.01 0.07 0.37
CA ILE A 197 6.21 1.50 0.22
C ILE A 197 6.55 2.06 1.59
N VAL A 198 7.75 2.62 1.71
CA VAL A 198 8.27 3.22 2.93
C VAL A 198 8.36 4.74 2.74
N PRO A 199 7.70 5.55 3.57
CA PRO A 199 7.89 6.99 3.59
C PRO A 199 9.28 7.30 4.15
N MET A 200 10.22 7.61 3.26
CA MET A 200 11.60 7.89 3.63
C MET A 200 11.82 9.40 3.70
N GLY A 201 12.26 9.90 4.86
CA GLY A 201 12.51 11.33 5.04
C GLY A 201 13.57 11.84 4.06
N SER A 202 13.20 12.79 3.21
CA SER A 202 14.00 13.18 2.05
C SER A 202 13.90 14.68 1.76
N ARG A 203 14.56 15.14 0.68
CA ARG A 203 14.54 16.55 0.25
C ARG A 203 13.40 16.83 -0.73
N THR A 204 12.19 16.43 -0.39
CA THR A 204 11.00 16.71 -1.20
C THR A 204 10.59 18.18 -1.15
N GLY A 205 9.81 18.62 -2.15
CA GLY A 205 9.17 19.92 -2.13
C GLY A 205 8.01 19.98 -1.13
N LYS A 206 7.85 21.12 -0.45
CA LYS A 206 6.68 21.36 0.42
C LYS A 206 5.38 21.19 -0.39
N PRO A 207 4.32 20.61 0.19
CA PRO A 207 4.14 20.29 1.62
C PRO A 207 4.65 18.90 2.06
N PHE A 208 5.35 18.17 1.18
CA PHE A 208 5.86 16.83 1.47
C PHE A 208 7.19 16.90 2.24
N TRP A 209 7.47 15.85 3.00
CA TRP A 209 8.69 15.69 3.80
C TRP A 209 9.35 14.32 3.62
N THR A 210 8.67 13.42 2.90
CA THR A 210 9.07 12.04 2.66
C THR A 210 8.96 11.76 1.17
N THR A 211 9.87 10.92 0.65
CA THR A 211 9.73 10.26 -0.64
C THR A 211 9.14 8.86 -0.45
N ASN A 212 8.56 8.31 -1.50
CA ASN A 212 8.06 6.95 -1.51
C ASN A 212 9.17 5.98 -1.90
N LEU A 213 9.93 5.49 -0.91
CA LEU A 213 10.90 4.43 -1.13
C LEU A 213 10.15 3.13 -1.39
N VAL A 214 10.28 2.57 -2.61
CA VAL A 214 9.61 1.31 -2.95
C VAL A 214 10.60 0.16 -2.83
N VAL A 215 10.18 -0.92 -2.18
CA VAL A 215 10.97 -2.13 -1.98
C VAL A 215 10.17 -3.34 -2.45
N VAL A 216 10.77 -4.12 -3.36
CA VAL A 216 10.23 -5.40 -3.82
C VAL A 216 11.23 -6.48 -3.44
N ALA A 217 10.83 -7.36 -2.51
CA ALA A 217 11.71 -8.38 -1.94
C ALA A 217 10.92 -9.70 -1.72
N PRO A 218 10.69 -10.50 -2.77
CA PRO A 218 9.88 -11.71 -2.66
C PRO A 218 10.54 -12.77 -1.75
N ASP A 219 9.71 -13.54 -1.03
CA ASP A 219 10.15 -14.60 -0.11
C ASP A 219 10.75 -15.81 -0.81
N ILE A 220 10.12 -16.23 -1.91
CA ILE A 220 10.50 -17.41 -2.68
C ILE A 220 11.11 -16.90 -3.97
N ILE A 221 12.44 -17.01 -4.08
CA ILE A 221 13.14 -16.78 -5.33
C ILE A 221 12.74 -17.92 -6.26
N SER A 222 11.84 -17.63 -7.20
CA SER A 222 11.42 -18.63 -8.18
C SER A 222 12.41 -18.66 -9.33
N SER A 223 12.70 -19.86 -9.84
CA SER A 223 13.46 -20.02 -11.08
C SER A 223 12.62 -19.68 -12.32
N ARG A 224 11.53 -18.90 -12.21
CA ARG A 224 10.60 -18.66 -13.34
C ARG A 224 11.19 -17.81 -14.47
N CYS A 225 12.29 -17.11 -14.21
CA CYS A 225 12.99 -16.27 -15.19
C CYS A 225 14.09 -17.02 -15.96
N VAL A 226 13.85 -18.22 -16.50
CA VAL A 226 14.91 -19.00 -17.19
C VAL A 226 15.21 -18.51 -18.61
N ASP A 227 14.26 -17.84 -19.29
CA ASP A 227 14.30 -17.68 -20.76
C ASP A 227 14.00 -16.24 -21.27
N SER A 228 14.44 -15.18 -20.60
CA SER A 228 14.25 -13.80 -21.13
C SER A 228 15.52 -12.96 -21.10
N SER A 229 15.69 -12.13 -22.13
CA SER A 229 16.70 -11.07 -22.19
C SER A 229 16.32 -9.92 -21.25
N PHE A 230 16.46 -10.12 -19.94
CA PHE A 230 16.25 -9.07 -18.95
C PHE A 230 17.41 -8.08 -18.98
N ALA A 231 17.11 -6.78 -18.84
CA ALA A 231 18.14 -5.76 -18.69
C ALA A 231 18.90 -5.90 -17.36
N ALA A 232 18.24 -6.43 -16.34
CA ALA A 232 18.85 -6.75 -15.05
C ALA A 232 18.11 -7.87 -14.33
N TYR A 233 18.85 -8.57 -13.48
CA TYR A 233 18.35 -9.63 -12.62
C TYR A 233 18.82 -9.41 -11.18
N GLY A 234 17.90 -9.51 -10.23
CA GLY A 234 18.19 -9.42 -8.80
C GLY A 234 17.27 -10.27 -7.95
N GLU A 235 17.60 -10.34 -6.66
CA GLU A 235 16.80 -11.00 -5.63
C GLU A 235 15.89 -10.00 -4.89
N ALA A 236 16.22 -8.71 -4.95
CA ALA A 236 15.37 -7.62 -4.49
C ALA A 236 15.58 -6.37 -5.35
N LEU A 237 14.60 -5.47 -5.30
CA LEU A 237 14.62 -4.16 -5.94
C LEU A 237 14.32 -3.08 -4.90
N ILE A 238 15.10 -2.00 -4.95
CA ILE A 238 14.82 -0.74 -4.25
C ILE A 238 14.67 0.37 -5.28
N ILE A 239 13.64 1.19 -5.15
CA ILE A 239 13.33 2.27 -6.08
C ILE A 239 13.39 3.61 -5.34
N ASP A 240 14.11 4.56 -5.94
CA ASP A 240 14.24 5.94 -5.46
C ASP A 240 14.69 6.05 -4.00
N PRO A 241 15.93 5.60 -3.67
CA PRO A 241 16.48 5.64 -2.32
C PRO A 241 16.88 7.06 -1.86
N GLY A 242 16.16 8.10 -2.26
CA GLY A 242 16.43 9.46 -1.82
C GLY A 242 16.12 9.60 -0.33
N CYS A 243 17.08 10.09 0.44
CA CYS A 243 16.92 10.32 1.86
C CYS A 243 17.79 11.48 2.33
N HIS A 244 17.33 12.21 3.33
CA HIS A 244 18.15 13.21 3.99
C HIS A 244 19.19 12.49 4.87
N SER A 245 20.36 13.11 5.06
CA SER A 245 21.43 12.59 5.94
C SER A 245 21.02 12.15 7.36
N LYS A 246 19.91 12.67 7.88
CA LYS A 246 19.37 12.29 9.20
C LYS A 246 18.71 10.90 9.18
N PHE A 247 18.34 10.41 8.01
CA PHE A 247 17.66 9.14 7.78
C PHE A 247 18.56 8.07 7.15
N HIS A 248 19.88 8.32 7.12
CA HIS A 248 20.86 7.39 6.55
C HIS A 248 20.93 6.07 7.33
N ASP A 249 20.77 6.12 8.65
CA ASP A 249 20.81 4.92 9.50
C ASP A 249 19.58 4.05 9.24
N GLU A 250 18.39 4.63 9.11
CA GLU A 250 17.18 3.91 8.74
C GLU A 250 17.28 3.29 7.34
N LEU A 251 17.81 4.02 6.35
CA LEU A 251 18.05 3.46 5.02
C LEU A 251 19.07 2.32 5.07
N MET A 252 20.15 2.47 5.83
CA MET A 252 21.16 1.43 6.02
C MET A 252 20.56 0.16 6.63
N GLU A 253 19.69 0.28 7.64
CA GLU A 253 19.00 -0.86 8.24
C GLU A 253 18.13 -1.60 7.22
N ILE A 254 17.34 -0.87 6.41
CA ILE A 254 16.52 -1.46 5.35
C ILE A 254 17.40 -2.21 4.34
N VAL A 255 18.44 -1.56 3.83
CA VAL A 255 19.31 -2.12 2.79
C VAL A 255 20.07 -3.34 3.29
N THR A 256 20.52 -3.32 4.55
CA THR A 256 21.24 -4.44 5.17
C THR A 256 20.33 -5.65 5.37
N ALA A 257 19.02 -5.45 5.51
CA ALA A 257 18.04 -6.54 5.58
C ALA A 257 17.74 -7.18 4.22
N LEU A 258 18.06 -6.50 3.11
CA LEU A 258 17.83 -6.98 1.75
C LEU A 258 18.91 -7.98 1.30
N PRO A 259 18.59 -8.87 0.32
CA PRO A 259 19.58 -9.73 -0.31
C PRO A 259 20.73 -8.95 -0.96
N ARG A 260 21.90 -9.59 -1.08
CA ARG A 260 23.09 -8.98 -1.70
C ARG A 260 22.89 -8.66 -3.18
N LYS A 261 22.18 -9.51 -3.94
CA LYS A 261 21.86 -9.24 -5.35
C LYS A 261 20.73 -8.21 -5.45
N LEU A 262 21.02 -6.98 -5.05
CA LEU A 262 20.08 -5.86 -5.04
C LEU A 262 20.15 -5.13 -6.37
N VAL A 263 18.98 -4.90 -6.96
CA VAL A 263 18.81 -3.96 -8.05
C VAL A 263 18.33 -2.64 -7.45
N VAL A 264 18.92 -1.54 -7.88
CA VAL A 264 18.52 -0.17 -7.52
C VAL A 264 17.96 0.47 -8.77
N PHE A 265 16.74 0.97 -8.72
CA PHE A 265 16.15 1.71 -9.83
C PHE A 265 15.93 3.16 -9.42
N VAL A 266 16.34 4.10 -10.27
CA VAL A 266 16.09 5.52 -10.06
C VAL A 266 15.20 6.03 -11.17
N THR A 267 14.05 6.60 -10.80
CA THR A 267 13.09 7.17 -11.74
C THR A 267 13.66 8.42 -12.41
N HIS A 268 14.23 9.34 -11.62
CA HIS A 268 14.86 10.55 -12.12
C HIS A 268 15.85 11.17 -11.11
N HIS A 269 16.58 12.19 -11.57
CA HIS A 269 17.78 12.74 -10.90
C HIS A 269 17.56 13.65 -9.67
N HIS A 270 16.32 13.94 -9.27
CA HIS A 270 16.11 14.87 -8.15
C HIS A 270 16.58 14.27 -6.82
N HIS A 271 16.98 15.14 -5.90
CA HIS A 271 17.62 14.78 -4.63
C HIS A 271 16.79 13.82 -3.77
N ASP A 272 15.48 14.02 -3.75
CA ASP A 272 14.49 13.16 -3.10
C ASP A 272 14.37 11.75 -3.70
N HIS A 273 15.07 11.45 -4.80
CA HIS A 273 15.16 10.11 -5.38
C HIS A 273 16.57 9.51 -5.32
N VAL A 274 17.64 10.32 -5.22
CA VAL A 274 19.02 9.85 -5.45
C VAL A 274 19.98 10.01 -4.27
N ASP A 275 19.65 10.83 -3.27
CA ASP A 275 20.63 11.18 -2.23
C ASP A 275 21.13 10.01 -1.39
N GLY A 276 20.33 8.95 -1.22
CA GLY A 276 20.76 7.76 -0.48
C GLY A 276 21.52 6.73 -1.32
N LEU A 277 21.79 6.98 -2.60
CA LEU A 277 22.56 6.06 -3.45
C LEU A 277 23.94 5.73 -2.85
N SER A 278 24.60 6.71 -2.24
CA SER A 278 25.88 6.52 -1.56
C SER A 278 25.81 5.53 -0.39
N ILE A 279 24.67 5.51 0.31
CA ILE A 279 24.39 4.57 1.40
C ILE A 279 24.13 3.18 0.83
N ILE A 280 23.35 3.06 -0.25
CA ILE A 280 23.16 1.77 -0.93
C ILE A 280 24.50 1.16 -1.31
N GLN A 281 25.36 1.93 -1.98
CA GLN A 281 26.67 1.47 -2.43
C GLN A 281 27.58 1.04 -1.27
N LYS A 282 27.53 1.77 -0.15
CA LYS A 282 28.32 1.45 1.04
C LYS A 282 27.86 0.15 1.71
N CYS A 283 26.55 -0.05 1.81
CA CYS A 283 25.95 -1.21 2.48
C CYS A 283 25.90 -2.45 1.60
N ASN A 284 25.76 -2.25 0.29
CA ASN A 284 25.68 -3.29 -0.72
C ASN A 284 26.54 -2.93 -1.95
N PRO A 285 27.85 -3.20 -1.89
CA PRO A 285 28.78 -2.84 -2.96
C PRO A 285 28.60 -3.66 -4.26
N ASP A 286 27.79 -4.73 -4.21
CA ASP A 286 27.46 -5.57 -5.38
C ASP A 286 26.13 -5.14 -6.03
N ALA A 287 25.49 -4.08 -5.53
CA ALA A 287 24.22 -3.60 -6.05
C ALA A 287 24.35 -3.09 -7.50
N THR A 288 23.33 -3.38 -8.32
CA THR A 288 23.26 -2.95 -9.71
C THR A 288 22.32 -1.77 -9.85
N LEU A 289 22.84 -0.60 -10.23
CA LEU A 289 22.01 0.58 -10.52
C LEU A 289 21.45 0.55 -11.93
N LEU A 290 20.14 0.75 -12.05
CA LEU A 290 19.40 0.99 -13.29
C LEU A 290 18.92 2.43 -13.30
N ALA A 291 19.32 3.17 -14.32
CA ALA A 291 18.91 4.56 -14.49
C ALA A 291 19.00 4.97 -15.96
N HIS A 292 18.18 5.93 -16.36
CA HIS A 292 18.30 6.54 -17.68
C HIS A 292 19.59 7.36 -17.80
N GLU A 293 20.22 7.41 -18.98
CA GLU A 293 21.48 8.15 -19.18
C GLU A 293 21.39 9.62 -18.75
N ASN A 294 20.27 10.27 -19.08
CA ASN A 294 20.02 11.67 -18.67
C ASN A 294 19.99 11.84 -17.15
N THR A 295 19.50 10.83 -16.41
CA THR A 295 19.57 10.83 -14.95
C THR A 295 21.02 10.75 -14.49
N MET A 296 21.78 9.80 -15.04
CA MET A 296 23.20 9.60 -14.69
C MET A 296 24.08 10.81 -15.02
N ARG A 297 23.78 11.56 -16.07
CA ARG A 297 24.48 12.81 -16.42
C ARG A 297 24.25 13.94 -15.43
N ARG A 298 23.18 13.87 -14.63
CA ARG A 298 22.75 14.93 -13.71
C ARG A 298 23.05 14.65 -12.25
N ILE A 299 23.17 13.38 -11.86
CA ILE A 299 23.60 13.02 -10.49
C ILE A 299 25.12 13.22 -10.34
N GLY A 300 25.55 13.51 -9.11
CA GLY A 300 26.96 13.71 -8.80
C GLY A 300 27.76 12.41 -8.86
N LYS A 301 29.02 12.50 -9.29
CA LYS A 301 29.96 11.35 -9.26
C LYS A 301 30.18 10.77 -7.85
N GLY A 302 29.87 11.55 -6.81
CA GLY A 302 29.92 11.10 -5.41
C GLY A 302 28.67 10.34 -4.96
N ASP A 303 27.57 10.43 -5.70
CA ASP A 303 26.30 9.77 -5.35
C ASP A 303 26.35 8.28 -5.73
N TRP A 304 26.96 7.97 -6.88
CA TRP A 304 27.21 6.61 -7.33
C TRP A 304 28.53 6.55 -8.11
N SER A 305 29.44 5.67 -7.69
CA SER A 305 30.74 5.48 -8.32
C SER A 305 30.93 4.10 -8.96
N LEU A 306 30.01 3.16 -8.72
CA LEU A 306 29.99 1.88 -9.41
C LEU A 306 29.47 2.03 -10.85
N GLY A 307 29.58 0.96 -11.64
CA GLY A 307 28.91 0.87 -12.93
C GLY A 307 27.38 1.00 -12.79
N TYR A 308 26.72 1.33 -13.89
CA TYR A 308 25.26 1.33 -13.98
C TYR A 308 24.84 0.69 -15.31
N THR A 309 23.62 0.16 -15.34
CA THR A 309 22.96 -0.29 -16.57
C THR A 309 22.01 0.81 -17.02
N SER A 310 22.26 1.33 -18.23
CA SER A 310 21.37 2.31 -18.85
C SER A 310 20.05 1.67 -19.26
N ILE A 311 18.95 2.35 -18.99
CA ILE A 311 17.60 1.96 -19.42
C ILE A 311 16.94 3.12 -20.18
N SER A 312 16.19 2.80 -21.23
CA SER A 312 15.54 3.76 -22.13
C SER A 312 14.01 3.67 -22.13
N GLY A 313 13.44 2.66 -21.47
CA GLY A 313 12.02 2.34 -21.48
C GLY A 313 11.69 1.16 -22.38
N GLY A 314 10.85 0.27 -21.90
CA GLY A 314 10.44 -0.97 -22.56
C GLY A 314 11.21 -2.20 -22.09
N GLU A 315 12.33 -2.02 -21.39
CA GLU A 315 13.12 -3.13 -20.85
C GLU A 315 12.37 -3.88 -19.75
N GLU A 316 12.63 -5.18 -19.68
CA GLU A 316 12.16 -6.03 -18.60
C GLU A 316 13.27 -6.26 -17.57
N ILE A 317 12.89 -6.24 -16.30
CA ILE A 317 13.74 -6.48 -15.14
C ILE A 317 13.17 -7.68 -14.40
N CYS A 318 14.00 -8.64 -14.00
CA CYS A 318 13.56 -9.78 -13.21
C CYS A 318 14.02 -9.67 -11.75
N ILE A 319 13.09 -9.72 -10.81
CA ILE A 319 13.35 -9.60 -9.36
C ILE A 319 12.75 -10.80 -8.65
N GLY A 320 13.60 -11.72 -8.16
CA GLY A 320 13.16 -12.93 -7.46
C GLY A 320 12.20 -13.83 -8.25
N GLY A 321 12.21 -13.70 -9.59
CA GLY A 321 11.30 -14.41 -10.49
C GLY A 321 10.07 -13.61 -10.94
N GLU A 322 9.85 -12.41 -10.37
CA GLU A 322 8.83 -11.46 -10.82
C GLU A 322 9.34 -10.62 -11.99
N ARG A 323 8.47 -10.35 -12.96
CA ARG A 323 8.79 -9.56 -14.16
C ARG A 323 8.26 -8.15 -14.01
N LEU A 324 9.16 -7.17 -14.03
CA LEU A 324 8.85 -5.75 -13.99
C LEU A 324 9.23 -5.13 -15.35
N LYS A 325 8.43 -4.19 -15.83
CA LYS A 325 8.70 -3.47 -17.09
C LYS A 325 8.99 -2.01 -16.80
N ALA A 326 10.14 -1.53 -17.24
CA ALA A 326 10.46 -0.11 -17.20
C ALA A 326 9.64 0.61 -18.28
N ILE A 327 8.99 1.72 -17.93
CA ILE A 327 8.23 2.53 -18.88
C ILE A 327 8.84 3.92 -18.88
N PHE A 328 9.17 4.42 -20.07
CA PHE A 328 9.69 5.78 -20.22
C PHE A 328 8.55 6.79 -20.17
N ALA A 329 8.60 7.66 -19.17
CA ALA A 329 7.60 8.71 -18.93
C ALA A 329 8.33 10.04 -18.67
N PRO A 330 8.85 10.72 -19.70
CA PRO A 330 9.55 11.98 -19.54
C PRO A 330 8.58 13.07 -19.05
N VAL A 331 8.99 13.82 -18.03
CA VAL A 331 8.28 15.04 -17.64
C VAL A 331 8.68 16.16 -18.61
N PRO A 332 7.72 16.89 -19.22
CA PRO A 332 7.97 17.99 -20.16
C PRO A 332 8.88 19.11 -19.63
#